data_AF-A0A7Y0X482-F1
#
_entry.id   AF-A0A7Y0X482-F1
#
_cell.length_a   1.000
_cell.length_b   1.000
_cell.length_c   1.000
_cell.angle_alpha   90.00
_cell.angle_beta   90.00
_cell.angle_gamma   90.00
#
_symmetry.space_group_name_H-M   'P 1'
#
loop_
_entity.id
_entity.type
_entity.pdbx_description
1 polymer ?
#
loop_
_entity_poly.entity_id
_entity_poly.type
_entity_poly.pdbx_seq_one_letter_code
_entity_poly.pdbx_strand_id
1 'polypeptide(L)'
;MPINDRWDIQDFLASVRRYIASSNANRGKVTVEYVLLDHVNDGTEHAHELAQLMKDTPCKINLIPFNPYPGSPYKKPSNSRIDRFQKT
;
A
#
# COMPACT_ATOMS: atom_id res chain seq x y z
N MET A 1 0.78 10.06 -6.73
CA MET A 1 -0.02 10.62 -5.61
C MET A 1 0.60 11.97 -5.26
N PRO A 2 0.02 13.12 -5.66
CA PRO A 2 0.72 14.41 -5.65
C PRO A 2 1.22 14.89 -4.28
N ILE A 3 0.59 14.45 -3.18
CA ILE A 3 1.06 14.78 -1.83
C ILE A 3 2.46 14.20 -1.54
N ASN A 4 2.83 13.10 -2.22
CA ASN A 4 4.13 12.46 -2.07
C ASN A 4 5.28 13.30 -2.65
N ASP A 5 4.97 14.30 -3.49
CA ASP A 5 5.96 15.22 -4.03
C ASP A 5 6.43 16.22 -2.96
N ARG A 6 5.62 16.41 -1.89
CA ARG A 6 5.92 17.29 -0.76
C ARG A 6 6.40 16.52 0.47
N TRP A 7 5.86 15.33 0.71
CA TRP A 7 6.20 14.47 1.84
C TRP A 7 6.47 13.08 1.32
N ASP A 8 7.74 12.70 1.26
CA ASP A 8 8.09 11.39 0.74
C ASP A 8 7.62 10.26 1.67
N ILE A 9 7.66 9.04 1.14
CA ILE A 9 7.17 7.87 1.84
C ILE A 9 7.99 7.54 3.10
N GLN A 10 9.27 7.89 3.14
CA GLN A 10 10.13 7.60 4.31
C GLN A 10 9.77 8.51 5.48
N ASP A 11 9.59 9.80 5.22
CA ASP A 11 9.14 10.79 6.19
C ASP A 11 7.75 10.47 6.73
N PHE A 12 6.85 10.03 5.83
CA PHE A 12 5.52 9.57 6.22
C PHE A 12 5.60 8.34 7.14
N LEU A 13 6.35 7.30 6.76
CA LEU A 13 6.49 6.09 7.58
C LEU A 13 7.17 6.36 8.92
N ALA A 14 8.14 7.28 8.97
CA ALA A 14 8.73 7.73 10.23
C ALA A 14 7.69 8.37 11.14
N SER A 15 6.78 9.17 10.58
CA SER A 15 5.67 9.77 11.31
C SER A 15 4.67 8.72 11.81
N VAL A 16 4.35 7.73 10.99
CA VAL A 16 3.50 6.59 11.38
C VAL A 16 4.12 5.80 12.54
N ARG A 17 5.43 5.49 12.47
CA ARG A 17 6.14 4.78 13.56
C ARG A 17 6.08 5.55 14.88
N ARG A 18 6.27 6.88 14.85
CA ARG A 18 6.11 7.73 16.03
C ARG A 18 4.69 7.67 16.58
N TYR A 19 3.68 7.67 15.71
CA TYR A 19 2.28 7.62 16.10
C TYR A 19 1.88 6.29 16.74
N ILE A 20 2.24 5.15 16.13
CA ILE A 20 1.89 3.83 16.69
C ILE A 20 2.64 3.52 17.99
N ALA A 21 3.77 4.18 18.25
CA ALA A 21 4.50 4.06 19.51
C ALA A 21 3.82 4.82 20.67
N SER A 22 3.08 5.90 20.38
CA SER A 22 2.37 6.69 21.38
C SER A 22 0.88 6.34 21.51
N SER A 23 0.30 5.65 20.51
CA SER A 23 -1.12 5.34 20.44
C SER A 23 -1.41 3.83 20.53
N ASN A 24 -2.34 3.46 21.42
CA ASN A 24 -2.79 2.08 21.58
C ASN A 24 -3.93 1.70 20.62
N ALA A 25 -4.55 2.65 19.91
CA ALA A 25 -5.71 2.39 19.04
C ALA A 25 -5.40 1.36 17.93
N ASN A 26 -4.18 1.41 17.41
CA ASN A 26 -3.70 0.50 16.36
C ASN A 26 -3.18 -0.84 16.89
N ARG A 27 -3.12 -1.04 18.22
CA ARG A 27 -2.49 -2.20 18.86
C ARG A 27 -1.09 -2.48 18.29
N GLY A 28 -0.34 -1.40 18.06
CA GLY A 28 1.02 -1.45 17.51
C GLY A 28 1.12 -1.83 16.03
N LYS A 29 0.02 -1.90 15.25
CA LYS A 29 0.05 -2.19 13.81
C LYS A 29 -0.83 -1.24 13.00
N VAL A 30 -0.22 -0.47 12.10
CA VAL A 30 -0.97 0.42 11.20
C VAL A 30 -1.67 -0.39 10.09
N THR A 31 -2.85 0.03 9.66
CA THR A 31 -3.47 -0.51 8.44
C THR A 31 -2.97 0.29 7.23
N VAL A 32 -2.38 -0.40 6.26
CA VAL A 32 -1.91 0.19 5.00
C VAL A 32 -2.92 -0.15 3.92
N GLU A 33 -3.53 0.87 3.33
CA GLU A 33 -4.43 0.70 2.19
C GLU A 33 -3.63 0.77 0.90
N TYR A 34 -3.69 -0.29 0.09
CA TYR A 34 -2.98 -0.39 -1.17
C TYR A 34 -3.97 -0.64 -2.31
N VAL A 35 -4.26 0.40 -3.09
CA VAL A 35 -5.14 0.28 -4.26
C VAL A 35 -4.34 -0.36 -5.40
N LEU A 36 -4.82 -1.51 -5.89
CA LEU A 36 -4.19 -2.22 -7.00
C LEU A 36 -4.79 -1.72 -8.32
N LEU A 37 -3.92 -1.23 -9.20
CA LEU A 37 -4.22 -0.70 -10.52
C LEU A 37 -3.57 -1.60 -11.58
N ASP A 38 -4.36 -2.01 -12.57
CA ASP A 38 -3.94 -2.97 -13.61
C ASP A 38 -2.68 -2.48 -14.35
N HIS A 39 -1.62 -3.27 -14.28
CA HIS A 39 -0.31 -3.00 -14.91
C HIS A 39 0.40 -1.71 -14.49
N VAL A 40 -0.02 -1.07 -13.39
CA VAL A 40 0.64 0.13 -12.85
C VAL A 40 1.43 -0.19 -11.59
N ASN A 41 0.82 -0.91 -10.63
CA ASN A 41 1.43 -1.20 -9.34
C ASN A 41 1.03 -2.59 -8.78
N ASP A 42 0.48 -3.46 -9.61
CA ASP A 42 -0.07 -4.76 -9.24
C ASP A 42 0.83 -5.95 -9.66
N GLY A 43 2.08 -5.66 -10.04
CA GLY A 43 3.09 -6.67 -10.36
C GLY A 43 3.78 -7.25 -9.13
N THR A 44 4.39 -8.43 -9.28
CA THR A 44 5.09 -9.14 -8.19
C THR A 44 6.33 -8.39 -7.72
N GLU A 45 7.00 -7.68 -8.62
CA GLU A 45 8.12 -6.78 -8.31
C GLU A 45 7.71 -5.69 -7.31
N HIS A 46 6.55 -5.08 -7.52
CA HIS A 46 6.00 -4.06 -6.63
C HIS A 46 5.61 -4.64 -5.26
N ALA A 47 5.15 -5.90 -5.22
CA ALA A 47 4.87 -6.59 -3.96
C ALA A 47 6.15 -6.81 -3.13
N HIS A 48 7.24 -7.23 -3.77
CA HIS A 48 8.54 -7.36 -3.11
C HIS A 48 9.09 -6.02 -2.62
N GLU A 49 9.01 -4.96 -3.44
CA GLU A 49 9.41 -3.62 -3.04
C GLU A 49 8.58 -3.11 -1.85
N LEU A 50 7.27 -3.35 -1.86
CA LEU A 50 6.38 -3.00 -0.76
C LEU A 50 6.74 -3.76 0.53
N ALA A 51 6.99 -5.07 0.44
CA ALA A 51 7.40 -5.88 1.58
C ALA A 51 8.72 -5.36 2.19
N GLN A 52 9.69 -5.04 1.33
CA GLN A 52 10.97 -4.48 1.78
C GLN A 52 10.81 -3.10 2.39
N LEU A 53 9.95 -2.24 1.83
CA LEU A 53 9.66 -0.92 2.35
C LEU A 53 8.98 -0.98 3.73
N MET A 54 8.09 -1.95 3.94
CA MET A 54 7.32 -2.10 5.19
C MET A 54 8.07 -2.87 6.29
N LYS A 55 9.28 -3.41 6.03
CA LYS A 55 9.99 -4.31 6.95
C LYS A 55 10.11 -3.80 8.40
N ASP A 56 10.31 -2.48 8.57
CA ASP A 56 10.50 -1.83 9.87
C ASP A 56 9.23 -1.16 10.41
N THR A 57 8.10 -1.30 9.71
CA THR A 57 6.83 -0.66 10.07
C THR A 57 5.76 -1.73 10.30
N PRO A 58 5.48 -2.10 11.56
CA PRO A 58 4.46 -3.08 11.89
C PRO A 58 3.11 -2.70 11.29
N CYS A 59 2.59 -3.53 10.39
CA CYS A 59 1.39 -3.18 9.65
C CYS A 59 0.51 -4.39 9.32
N LYS A 60 -0.70 -4.09 8.85
CA LYS A 60 -1.59 -4.97 8.11
C LYS A 60 -1.86 -4.32 6.76
N ILE A 61 -1.57 -5.03 5.66
CA ILE A 61 -1.81 -4.50 4.32
C ILE A 61 -3.22 -4.93 3.88
N ASN A 62 -4.02 -3.95 3.46
CA ASN A 62 -5.33 -4.14 2.87
C ASN A 62 -5.23 -3.89 1.36
N LEU A 63 -5.26 -4.96 0.57
CA LEU A 63 -5.25 -4.87 -0.89
C LEU A 63 -6.66 -4.54 -1.38
N ILE A 64 -6.82 -3.39 -2.04
CA ILE A 64 -8.11 -2.90 -2.53
C ILE A 64 -8.07 -2.95 -4.06
N PRO A 65 -8.76 -3.90 -4.71
CA PRO A 65 -8.88 -3.92 -6.16
C PRO A 65 -9.58 -2.64 -6.63
N PHE A 66 -9.02 -1.96 -7.62
CA PHE A 66 -9.62 -0.72 -8.11
C PHE A 66 -11.03 -0.93 -8.65
N ASN A 67 -11.94 -0.03 -8.29
CA ASN A 67 -13.30 0.04 -8.79
C ASN A 67 -13.38 1.11 -9.90
N PRO A 68 -13.54 0.74 -11.17
CA PRO A 68 -13.59 1.71 -12.27
C PRO A 68 -14.78 2.66 -12.15
N TYR A 69 -14.58 3.90 -12.61
CA TYR A 69 -15.63 4.92 -12.73
C TYR A 69 -15.51 5.64 -14.09
N PRO A 70 -16.59 6.28 -14.59
CA PRO A 70 -16.57 6.97 -15.89
C PRO A 70 -15.44 8.01 -15.98
N GLY A 71 -14.59 7.90 -17.00
CA GLY A 71 -13.45 8.80 -17.22
C GLY A 71 -12.17 8.44 -16.46
N SER A 72 -12.14 7.34 -15.69
CA SER A 72 -10.89 6.88 -15.08
C SER A 72 -9.91 6.33 -16.12
N PRO A 73 -8.61 6.70 -16.07
CA PRO A 73 -7.59 6.13 -16.93
C PRO A 73 -7.13 4.73 -16.48
N TYR A 74 -7.55 4.27 -15.30
CA TYR A 74 -7.08 3.03 -14.70
C TYR A 74 -8.12 1.91 -14.80
N LYS A 75 -7.63 0.67 -14.72
CA LYS A 75 -8.45 -0.54 -14.77
C LYS A 75 -8.26 -1.37 -13.51
N LYS A 76 -9.26 -2.22 -13.25
CA LYS A 76 -9.19 -3.24 -12.22
C LYS A 76 -8.24 -4.36 -12.65
N PRO A 77 -7.24 -4.73 -11.84
CA PRO A 77 -6.41 -5.91 -12.08
C PRO A 77 -7.20 -7.20 -12.24
N SER A 78 -6.65 -8.15 -12.98
CA SER A 78 -7.18 -9.53 -12.98
C SER A 78 -7.03 -10.19 -11.60
N ASN A 79 -7.95 -11.09 -11.24
CA ASN A 79 -7.91 -11.81 -9.96
C ASN A 79 -6.61 -12.61 -9.78
N SER A 80 -6.01 -13.13 -10.87
CA SER A 80 -4.74 -13.86 -10.80
C SER A 80 -3.54 -12.97 -10.51
N ARG A 81 -3.58 -11.68 -10.86
CA ARG A 81 -2.54 -10.70 -10.48
C ARG A 81 -2.67 -10.33 -9.01
N ILE A 82 -3.90 -10.08 -8.55
CA ILE A 82 -4.19 -9.80 -7.14
C ILE A 82 -3.73 -10.96 -6.24
N ASP A 83 -4.07 -12.21 -6.60
CA ASP A 83 -3.67 -13.39 -5.84
C ASP A 83 -2.14 -13.57 -5.79
N ARG A 84 -1.45 -13.35 -6.92
CA ARG A 84 0.02 -13.40 -6.97
C ARG A 84 0.65 -12.31 -6.10
N PHE A 85 0.14 -11.07 -6.19
CA PHE A 85 0.62 -9.97 -5.35
C PHE A 85 0.48 -10.29 -3.86
N GLN A 86 -0.65 -10.88 -3.45
CA GLN A 86 -0.89 -11.25 -2.06
C GLN A 86 0.02 -12.37 -1.54
N LYS A 87 0.43 -13.30 -2.41
CA LYS A 87 1.24 -14.48 -2.04
C LYS A 87 2.75 -14.24 -2.08
N THR A 88 3.17 -13.09 -2.62
CA THR A 88 4.58 -12.69 -2.73
C THR A 88 5.12 -12.28 -1.37
#